data_AF-A0AAU3TW16-F1
#
_entry.id   AF-A0AAU3TW16-F1
#
_cell.length_a   1.000
_cell.length_b   1.000
_cell.length_c   1.000
_cell.angle_alpha   90.00
_cell.angle_beta   90.00
_cell.angle_gamma   90.00
#
_symmetry.space_group_name_H-M   'P 1'
#
loop_
_entity.id
_entity.type
_entity.pdbx_description
1 polymer ?
#
loop_
_entity_poly.entity_id
_entity_poly.type
_entity_poly.pdbx_seq_one_letter_code
_entity_poly.pdbx_strand_id
1 'polypeptide(L)'
;MELTRYAIRRTGTPHYGAPSASGAPVMLCGTHSDEFESFAWAEVVARMCQQCERAAAILAADKAEPALRLAAGAMTASGAGHMLIADTARAYCGKALGDDTPSSGRVCKNCTGVRDALDAFLAEAELADTVEAVTEAESADGTWRGAWIGTAPEGGQQLTLDGAAPDAEQGALFS
;
A
#
# COMPACT_ATOMS: atom_id res chain seq x y z
N MET A 1 -16.92 13.00 -9.43
CA MET A 1 -15.75 13.45 -8.65
C MET A 1 -15.30 14.78 -9.25
N GLU A 2 -15.24 15.86 -8.47
CA GLU A 2 -14.76 17.15 -8.98
C GLU A 2 -13.22 17.18 -8.90
N LEU A 3 -12.56 17.21 -10.06
CA LEU A 3 -11.10 17.18 -10.17
C LEU A 3 -10.60 18.60 -10.37
N THR A 4 -9.89 19.14 -9.37
CA THR A 4 -9.30 20.48 -9.50
C THR A 4 -7.95 20.36 -10.21
N ARG A 5 -7.86 20.92 -11.42
CA ARG A 5 -6.61 20.95 -12.18
C ARG A 5 -5.65 21.98 -11.58
N TYR A 6 -4.57 21.52 -10.97
CA TYR A 6 -3.47 22.38 -10.56
C TYR A 6 -2.46 22.42 -11.72
N ALA A 7 -2.53 23.53 -12.46
CA ALA A 7 -1.87 23.82 -13.74
C ALA A 7 -0.49 23.19 -13.99
N ILE A 8 -0.16 22.94 -15.27
CA ILE A 8 1.20 23.24 -15.77
C ILE A 8 1.13 24.00 -17.10
N ARG A 9 2.12 24.87 -17.32
CA ARG A 9 2.54 25.46 -18.61
C ARG A 9 2.57 24.38 -19.72
N ARG A 10 2.51 24.80 -20.99
CA ARG A 10 2.41 23.96 -22.22
C ARG A 10 3.27 22.69 -22.30
N THR A 11 4.28 22.50 -21.45
CA THR A 11 5.30 21.44 -21.53
C THR A 11 5.45 20.57 -20.28
N GLY A 12 4.59 20.66 -19.27
CA GLY A 12 4.72 19.83 -18.07
C GLY A 12 3.53 18.91 -17.78
N THR A 13 3.80 17.85 -17.02
CA THR A 13 2.83 16.81 -16.64
C THR A 13 1.71 17.36 -15.75
N PRO A 14 0.45 17.35 -16.19
CA PRO A 14 -0.65 17.90 -15.38
C PRO A 14 -0.80 17.11 -14.07
N HIS A 15 -1.17 17.81 -12.98
CA HIS A 15 -1.55 17.17 -11.73
C HIS A 15 -2.96 17.63 -11.33
N TYR A 16 -3.70 16.74 -10.69
CA TYR A 16 -5.09 16.95 -10.31
C TYR A 16 -5.25 16.70 -8.82
N GLY A 17 -5.96 17.59 -8.13
CA GLY A 17 -6.40 17.32 -6.77
C GLY A 17 -7.63 16.41 -6.81
N ALA A 18 -7.60 15.33 -6.03
CA ALA A 18 -8.73 14.43 -5.82
C ALA A 18 -8.83 14.05 -4.33
N PRO A 19 -10.00 13.66 -3.82
CA PRO A 19 -10.08 13.00 -2.52
C PRO A 19 -9.57 11.55 -2.62
N SER A 20 -8.86 11.07 -1.61
CA SER A 20 -8.56 9.64 -1.40
C SER A 20 -9.82 8.88 -0.99
N ALA A 21 -9.73 7.55 -0.87
CA ALA A 21 -10.78 6.70 -0.29
C ALA A 21 -11.18 7.15 1.14
N SER A 22 -10.22 7.69 1.91
CA SER A 22 -10.45 8.27 3.24
C SER A 22 -10.89 9.74 3.24
N GLY A 23 -11.07 10.35 2.05
CA GLY A 23 -11.47 11.75 1.90
C GLY A 23 -10.35 12.78 2.08
N ALA A 24 -9.10 12.34 2.31
CA ALA A 24 -7.95 13.21 2.37
C ALA A 24 -7.56 13.72 0.97
N PRO A 25 -7.09 14.97 0.81
CA PRO A 25 -6.67 15.46 -0.48
C PRO A 25 -5.42 14.73 -0.97
N VAL A 26 -5.47 14.16 -2.16
CA VAL A 26 -4.36 13.55 -2.88
C VAL A 26 -4.10 14.27 -4.19
N MET A 27 -2.85 14.20 -4.65
CA MET A 27 -2.43 14.72 -5.94
C MET A 27 -2.24 13.58 -6.92
N LEU A 28 -3.07 13.55 -7.96
CA LEU A 28 -3.01 12.58 -9.04
C LEU A 28 -2.15 13.13 -10.16
N CYS A 29 -1.18 12.34 -10.61
CA CYS A 29 -0.38 12.66 -11.77
C CYS A 29 -1.14 12.26 -13.04
N GLY A 30 -1.35 13.19 -13.95
CA GLY A 30 -2.09 12.99 -15.20
C GLY A 30 -1.40 12.11 -16.24
N THR A 31 -0.28 11.45 -15.89
CA THR A 31 0.34 10.40 -16.72
C THR A 31 -0.19 8.99 -16.45
N HIS A 32 -0.88 8.75 -15.32
CA HIS A 32 -1.17 7.39 -14.84
C HIS A 32 -2.62 7.14 -14.42
N SER A 33 -3.58 8.01 -14.73
CA SER A 33 -4.98 7.68 -14.50
C SER A 33 -5.67 7.35 -15.82
N ASP A 34 -6.24 6.15 -15.87
CA ASP A 34 -7.07 5.68 -16.97
C ASP A 34 -8.39 6.48 -17.08
N GLU A 35 -8.80 7.12 -15.97
CA GLU A 35 -9.97 8.00 -15.90
C GLU A 35 -9.72 9.38 -16.54
N PHE A 36 -8.46 9.81 -16.67
CA PHE A 36 -8.11 10.98 -17.45
C PHE A 36 -7.98 10.54 -18.90
N GLU A 37 -9.14 10.37 -19.56
CA GLU A 37 -9.23 10.11 -21.00
C GLU A 37 -8.14 10.87 -21.73
N SER A 38 -7.20 10.09 -22.28
CA SER A 38 -6.24 10.45 -23.30
C SER A 38 -6.46 11.84 -23.86
N PHE A 39 -5.83 12.83 -23.23
CA PHE A 39 -5.49 14.00 -23.98
C PHE A 39 -4.58 13.49 -25.09
N ALA A 40 -5.04 13.42 -26.35
CA ALA A 40 -4.29 12.88 -27.48
C ALA A 40 -2.92 13.57 -27.73
N TRP A 41 -2.60 14.64 -26.99
CA TRP A 41 -1.28 15.26 -26.91
C TRP A 41 -0.34 14.65 -25.85
N ALA A 42 -0.86 13.86 -24.91
CA ALA A 42 -0.15 13.24 -23.80
C ALA A 42 0.68 12.02 -24.27
N GLU A 43 0.19 11.20 -25.21
CA GLU A 43 0.96 10.05 -25.71
C GLU A 43 2.30 10.43 -26.34
N VAL A 44 2.43 11.64 -26.89
CA VAL A 44 3.65 12.09 -27.59
C VAL A 44 4.58 12.92 -26.69
N VAL A 45 4.11 13.41 -25.53
CA VAL A 45 4.84 14.40 -24.70
C VAL A 45 4.88 14.05 -23.21
N ALA A 46 3.99 13.20 -22.72
CA ALA A 46 3.87 12.91 -21.30
C ALA A 46 4.96 11.92 -20.84
N ARG A 47 6.16 12.44 -20.63
CA ARG A 47 7.11 11.78 -19.73
C ARG A 47 6.52 11.79 -18.33
N MET A 48 6.68 10.66 -17.63
CA MET A 48 6.35 10.58 -16.22
C MET A 48 7.07 11.71 -15.47
N CYS A 49 6.37 12.40 -14.56
CA CYS A 49 7.01 13.49 -13.82
C CYS A 49 8.10 12.90 -12.91
N GLN A 50 9.15 13.68 -12.61
CA GLN A 50 10.28 13.19 -11.79
C GLN A 50 9.86 12.68 -10.40
N GLN A 51 8.73 13.17 -9.86
CA GLN A 51 8.22 12.67 -8.58
C GLN A 51 7.60 11.28 -8.72
N CYS A 52 6.83 11.05 -9.78
CA CYS A 52 6.26 9.73 -10.09
C CYS A 52 7.34 8.73 -10.52
N GLU A 53 8.32 9.14 -11.33
CA GLU A 53 9.49 8.31 -11.67
C GLU A 53 10.19 7.81 -10.41
N ARG A 54 10.38 8.73 -9.44
CA ARG A 54 11.00 8.39 -8.15
C ARG A 54 10.12 7.45 -7.33
N ALA A 55 8.82 7.72 -7.22
CA ALA A 55 7.90 6.89 -6.46
C ALA A 55 7.82 5.46 -7.03
N ALA A 56 7.73 5.34 -8.36
CA ALA A 56 7.75 4.05 -9.05
C ALA A 56 9.07 3.30 -8.80
N ALA A 57 10.21 3.98 -8.86
CA ALA A 57 11.50 3.38 -8.56
C ALA A 57 11.61 2.91 -7.09
N ILE A 58 11.06 3.68 -6.13
CA ILE A 58 11.00 3.29 -4.71
C ILE A 58 10.13 2.05 -4.53
N LEU A 59 8.96 1.99 -5.17
CA LEU A 59 8.06 0.84 -5.11
C LEU A 59 8.69 -0.41 -5.74
N ALA A 60 9.45 -0.23 -6.82
CA ALA A 60 10.13 -1.33 -7.52
C ALA A 60 11.38 -1.84 -6.79
N ALA A 61 11.97 -1.06 -5.87
CA ALA A 61 13.22 -1.39 -5.19
C ALA A 61 13.12 -2.54 -4.16
N ASP A 62 12.00 -3.27 -4.11
CA ASP A 62 11.67 -4.33 -3.16
C ASP A 62 11.69 -3.87 -1.68
N LYS A 63 11.23 -4.70 -0.75
CA LYS A 63 11.22 -4.42 0.70
C LYS A 63 12.62 -4.42 1.34
N ALA A 64 13.68 -4.39 0.54
CA ALA A 64 15.05 -4.36 1.03
C ALA A 64 15.34 -3.06 1.83
N GLU A 65 16.11 -3.19 2.90
CA GLU A 65 16.59 -2.04 3.67
C GLU A 65 17.52 -1.19 2.78
N PRO A 66 17.23 0.11 2.60
CA PRO A 66 17.95 0.93 1.64
C PRO A 66 19.32 1.31 2.22
N ALA A 67 20.37 1.12 1.42
CA ALA A 67 21.70 1.59 1.80
C ALA A 67 21.70 3.11 2.03
N LEU A 68 22.44 3.56 3.04
CA LEU A 68 22.61 4.99 3.31
C LEU A 68 23.85 5.54 2.60
N ARG A 69 23.67 6.63 1.85
CA ARG A 69 24.78 7.36 1.23
C ARG A 69 24.70 8.86 1.50
N LEU A 70 25.80 9.56 1.29
CA LEU A 70 25.84 11.02 1.35
C LEU A 70 25.30 11.65 0.07
N ALA A 71 24.80 12.88 0.21
CA ALA A 71 24.50 13.71 -0.96
C ALA A 71 25.76 13.92 -1.80
N ALA A 72 25.60 13.91 -3.13
CA ALA A 72 26.70 14.16 -4.06
C ALA A 72 27.36 15.51 -3.75
N GLY A 73 28.70 15.52 -3.64
CA GLY A 73 29.48 16.71 -3.32
C GLY A 73 29.46 17.13 -1.84
N ALA A 74 28.94 16.29 -0.93
CA ALA A 74 29.06 16.52 0.49
C ALA A 74 30.55 16.50 0.91
N MET A 75 31.02 17.59 1.52
CA MET A 75 32.42 17.73 1.91
C MET A 75 32.79 16.91 3.16
N THR A 76 31.81 16.45 3.94
CA THR A 76 32.06 15.70 5.18
C THR A 76 31.17 14.46 5.30
N ALA A 77 31.78 13.34 5.72
CA ALA A 77 31.07 12.11 6.01
C ALA A 77 30.13 12.18 7.23
N SER A 78 30.22 13.26 8.02
CA SER A 78 29.37 13.49 9.20
C SER A 78 27.95 13.98 8.87
N GLY A 79 27.63 14.17 7.58
CA GLY A 79 26.29 14.51 7.11
C GLY A 79 25.23 13.44 7.47
N ALA A 80 23.96 13.81 7.34
CA ALA A 80 22.87 12.83 7.43
C ALA A 80 22.91 11.92 6.20
N GLY A 81 22.78 10.62 6.43
CA GLY A 81 22.61 9.59 5.42
C GLY A 81 21.28 9.71 4.70
N HIS A 82 21.31 9.49 3.40
CA HIS A 82 20.15 9.47 2.54
C HIS A 82 19.92 8.05 2.04
N MET A 83 18.67 7.59 2.11
CA MET A 83 18.28 6.27 1.64
C MET A 83 18.38 6.20 0.12
N LEU A 84 19.28 5.36 -0.37
CA LEU A 84 19.48 5.08 -1.78
C LEU A 84 18.26 4.33 -2.33
N ILE A 85 17.75 4.76 -3.47
CA ILE A 85 16.84 3.93 -4.26
C ILE A 85 17.69 2.92 -5.03
N ALA A 86 17.39 1.63 -4.88
CA ALA A 86 18.16 0.54 -5.47
C ALA A 86 18.42 0.77 -6.96
N ASP A 87 19.63 0.48 -7.41
CA ASP A 87 20.09 0.65 -8.79
C ASP A 87 19.97 2.08 -9.36
N THR A 88 19.85 3.09 -8.50
CA THR A 88 19.88 4.50 -8.92
C THR A 88 21.02 5.27 -8.24
N ALA A 89 21.29 6.49 -8.73
CA ALA A 89 22.14 7.47 -8.05
C ALA A 89 21.33 8.52 -7.26
N ARG A 90 20.12 8.16 -6.80
CA ARG A 90 19.20 9.09 -6.15
C ARG A 90 18.66 8.58 -4.82
N ALA A 91 18.36 9.53 -3.96
CA ALA A 91 17.73 9.27 -2.67
C ALA A 91 16.21 9.24 -2.75
N TYR A 92 15.58 8.68 -1.72
CA TYR A 92 14.14 8.75 -1.49
C TYR A 92 13.63 10.20 -1.47
N CYS A 93 14.42 11.13 -0.89
CA CYS A 93 14.09 12.56 -0.88
C CYS A 93 14.39 13.30 -2.20
N GLY A 94 14.87 12.60 -3.24
CA GLY A 94 15.17 13.15 -4.56
C GLY A 94 16.56 13.77 -4.73
N LYS A 95 17.40 13.79 -3.69
CA LYS A 95 18.80 14.25 -3.81
C LYS A 95 19.63 13.27 -4.64
N ALA A 96 20.57 13.79 -5.42
CA ALA A 96 21.62 12.98 -6.02
C ALA A 96 22.60 12.50 -4.93
N LEU A 97 23.05 11.26 -5.04
CA LEU A 97 23.93 10.62 -4.07
C LEU A 97 25.31 10.38 -4.65
N GLY A 98 26.33 10.53 -3.81
CA GLY A 98 27.68 10.05 -4.11
C GLY A 98 27.84 8.59 -3.69
N ASP A 99 29.08 8.11 -3.73
CA ASP A 99 29.43 6.77 -3.26
C ASP A 99 29.80 6.73 -1.76
N ASP A 100 30.02 7.90 -1.16
CA ASP A 100 30.43 8.02 0.24
C ASP A 100 29.32 7.61 1.21
N THR A 101 29.71 6.90 2.26
CA THR A 101 28.82 6.49 3.35
C THR A 101 28.86 7.48 4.52
N PRO A 102 27.71 7.80 5.13
CA PRO A 102 27.66 8.64 6.32
C PRO A 102 28.28 7.93 7.54
N SER A 103 29.08 8.64 8.32
CA SER A 103 29.62 8.15 9.60
C SER A 103 28.79 8.56 10.82
N SER A 104 27.86 9.50 10.66
CA SER A 104 27.09 10.06 11.78
C SER A 104 25.94 9.19 12.28
N GLY A 105 25.59 8.12 11.58
CA GLY A 105 24.41 7.28 11.85
C GLY A 105 23.06 7.98 11.69
N ARG A 106 23.03 9.31 11.46
CA ARG A 106 21.80 10.07 11.26
C ARG A 106 21.22 9.78 9.89
N VAL A 107 19.90 9.65 9.81
CA VAL A 107 19.17 9.53 8.55
C VAL A 107 18.46 10.84 8.23
N CYS A 108 18.39 11.17 6.94
CA CYS A 108 17.67 12.33 6.44
C CYS A 108 16.18 12.20 6.76
N LYS A 109 15.63 13.18 7.50
CA LYS A 109 14.21 13.22 7.90
C LYS A 109 13.23 13.09 6.72
N ASN A 110 13.56 13.67 5.56
CA ASN A 110 12.70 13.55 4.38
C ASN A 110 12.72 12.14 3.79
N CYS A 111 13.85 11.42 3.89
CA CYS A 111 13.89 10.02 3.46
C CYS A 111 13.03 9.16 4.40
N THR A 112 13.13 9.38 5.72
CA THR A 112 12.29 8.71 6.71
C THR A 112 10.81 8.98 6.46
N GLY A 113 10.38 10.23 6.28
CA GLY A 113 8.98 10.52 6.02
C GLY A 113 8.44 9.90 4.72
N VAL A 114 9.27 9.74 3.68
CA VAL A 114 8.88 9.01 2.46
C VAL A 114 8.77 7.51 2.73
N ARG A 115 9.68 6.93 3.53
CA ARG A 115 9.60 5.53 3.94
C ARG A 115 8.34 5.26 4.77
N ASP A 116 8.06 6.10 5.76
CA ASP A 116 6.86 5.97 6.60
C ASP A 116 5.57 6.03 5.76
N ALA A 117 5.52 6.94 4.78
CA ALA A 117 4.39 7.06 3.85
C ALA A 117 4.26 5.85 2.92
N LEU A 118 5.38 5.27 2.48
CA LEU A 118 5.40 4.03 1.70
C LEU A 118 4.88 2.85 2.52
N ASP A 119 5.35 2.70 3.77
CA ASP A 119 4.95 1.62 4.65
C ASP A 119 3.44 1.70 4.96
N ALA A 120 2.93 2.91 5.20
CA ALA A 120 1.49 3.14 5.35
C ALA A 120 0.70 2.79 4.09
N PHE A 121 1.18 3.20 2.91
CA PHE A 121 0.55 2.87 1.63
C PHE A 121 0.49 1.36 1.36
N LEU A 122 1.59 0.64 1.62
CA LEU A 122 1.64 -0.81 1.44
C LEU A 122 0.72 -1.55 2.42
N ALA A 123 0.63 -1.09 3.66
CA ALA A 123 -0.30 -1.65 4.64
C ALA A 123 -1.77 -1.42 4.26
N GLU A 124 -2.10 -0.24 3.70
CA GLU A 124 -3.44 0.06 3.19
C GLU A 124 -3.79 -0.81 1.98
N ALA A 125 -2.84 -1.02 1.06
CA ALA A 125 -3.03 -1.91 -0.09
C ALA A 125 -3.26 -3.37 0.33
N GLU A 126 -2.46 -3.90 1.27
CA GLU A 126 -2.64 -5.25 1.80
C GLU A 126 -4.00 -5.45 2.49
N LEU A 127 -4.48 -4.42 3.20
CA LEU A 127 -5.81 -4.42 3.80
C LEU A 127 -6.92 -4.44 2.73
N ALA A 128 -6.78 -3.64 1.67
CA ALA A 128 -7.74 -3.60 0.58
C ALA A 128 -7.87 -4.96 -0.13
N ASP A 129 -6.73 -5.59 -0.45
CA ASP A 129 -6.69 -6.94 -1.04
C ASP A 129 -7.38 -7.98 -0.13
N THR A 130 -7.17 -7.86 1.19
CA THR A 130 -7.81 -8.75 2.17
C THR A 130 -9.33 -8.55 2.22
N VAL A 131 -9.80 -7.30 2.19
CA VAL A 131 -11.24 -6.98 2.18
C VAL A 131 -11.92 -7.50 0.92
N GLU A 132 -11.27 -7.35 -0.24
CA GLU A 132 -11.76 -7.90 -1.49
C GLU A 132 -11.86 -9.43 -1.42
N ALA A 133 -10.81 -10.12 -0.97
CA ALA A 133 -10.81 -11.57 -0.81
C ALA A 133 -11.89 -12.09 0.16
N VAL A 134 -12.14 -11.38 1.28
CA VAL A 134 -13.23 -11.70 2.20
C VAL A 134 -14.59 -11.51 1.54
N THR A 135 -14.78 -10.42 0.80
CA THR A 135 -16.04 -10.14 0.10
C THR A 135 -16.32 -11.19 -0.98
N GLU A 136 -15.30 -11.61 -1.72
CA GLU A 136 -15.40 -12.70 -2.69
C GLU A 136 -15.75 -14.02 -2.00
N ALA A 137 -15.11 -14.35 -0.88
CA ALA A 137 -15.42 -15.55 -0.10
C ALA A 137 -16.86 -15.54 0.42
N GLU A 138 -17.34 -14.41 0.96
CA GLU A 138 -18.73 -14.25 1.41
C GLU A 138 -19.74 -14.37 0.25
N SER A 139 -19.35 -13.96 -0.96
CA SER A 139 -20.19 -14.07 -2.15
C SER A 139 -20.23 -15.49 -2.75
N ALA A 140 -19.14 -16.24 -2.62
CA ALA A 140 -18.99 -17.60 -3.13
C ALA A 140 -19.61 -18.64 -2.17
N ASP A 141 -19.45 -18.43 -0.86
CA ASP A 141 -20.13 -19.19 0.18
C ASP A 141 -21.54 -18.62 0.36
N GLY A 142 -22.39 -18.87 -0.64
CA GLY A 142 -23.75 -18.37 -0.74
C GLY A 142 -24.46 -18.38 0.61
N THR A 143 -24.57 -17.19 1.22
CA THR A 143 -25.29 -16.91 2.47
C THR A 143 -25.26 -18.07 3.46
N TRP A 144 -24.28 -18.12 4.37
CA TRP A 144 -24.44 -18.81 5.66
C TRP A 144 -25.59 -18.15 6.45
N ARG A 145 -26.82 -18.36 6.01
CA ARG A 145 -28.05 -18.03 6.75
C ARG A 145 -28.17 -19.05 7.85
N GLY A 146 -27.40 -18.85 8.92
CA GLY A 146 -27.70 -19.28 10.29
C GLY A 146 -28.58 -20.52 10.44
N ALA A 147 -28.27 -21.62 9.77
CA ALA A 147 -28.72 -22.92 10.19
C ALA A 147 -27.81 -23.31 11.36
N TRP A 148 -28.02 -22.64 12.50
CA TRP A 148 -27.67 -23.22 13.77
C TRP A 148 -28.18 -24.64 13.74
N ILE A 149 -27.28 -25.58 14.01
CA ILE A 149 -27.62 -26.97 14.34
C ILE A 149 -28.73 -26.89 15.40
N GLY A 150 -29.98 -27.13 14.99
CA GLY A 150 -31.13 -26.92 15.85
C GLY A 150 -32.28 -26.09 15.25
N THR A 151 -32.67 -26.31 13.99
CA THR A 151 -34.10 -26.26 13.70
C THR A 151 -34.75 -27.36 14.54
N ALA A 152 -35.32 -26.97 15.68
CA ALA A 152 -36.14 -27.86 16.49
C ALA A 152 -37.20 -28.47 15.56
N PRO A 153 -37.35 -29.80 15.51
CA PRO A 153 -38.38 -30.40 14.69
C PRO A 153 -39.73 -29.89 15.17
N GLU A 154 -40.54 -29.37 14.24
CA GLU A 154 -41.94 -29.09 14.48
C GLU A 154 -42.62 -30.42 14.84
N GLY A 155 -42.83 -30.63 16.14
CA GLY A 155 -43.40 -31.85 16.69
C GLY A 155 -42.40 -32.76 17.39
N GLY A 156 -41.89 -32.32 18.55
CA GLY A 156 -41.67 -33.20 19.70
C GLY A 156 -40.79 -34.45 19.55
N GLN A 157 -40.00 -34.60 18.48
CA GLN A 157 -39.01 -35.68 18.39
C GLN A 157 -37.70 -35.18 18.97
N GLN A 158 -37.49 -35.56 20.24
CA GLN A 158 -36.19 -35.56 20.88
C GLN A 158 -35.27 -36.47 20.04
N LEU A 159 -34.27 -35.88 19.37
CA LEU A 159 -33.18 -36.63 18.75
C LEU A 159 -32.41 -37.32 19.86
N THR A 160 -32.75 -38.57 20.15
CA THR A 160 -31.88 -39.45 20.91
C THR A 160 -30.66 -39.70 20.04
N LEU A 161 -29.48 -39.35 20.56
CA LEU A 161 -28.21 -39.88 20.06
C LEU A 161 -28.20 -41.37 20.37
N ASP A 162 -28.88 -42.16 19.53
CA ASP A 162 -28.86 -43.61 19.57
C ASP A 162 -27.45 -44.07 19.17
N GLY A 163 -26.56 -44.12 20.16
CA GLY A 163 -25.17 -44.55 20.00
C GLY A 163 -24.20 -44.05 21.05
N ALA A 164 -24.55 -43.04 21.85
CA ALA A 164 -23.73 -42.64 22.99
C ALA A 164 -24.06 -43.53 24.20
N ALA A 165 -23.17 -44.48 24.49
CA ALA A 165 -23.20 -45.19 25.76
C ALA A 165 -23.20 -44.17 26.92
N PRO A 166 -23.95 -44.41 28.02
CA PRO A 166 -24.20 -43.45 29.10
C PRO A 166 -22.97 -43.09 29.98
N ASP A 167 -21.77 -43.39 29.53
CA ASP A 167 -20.52 -43.34 30.27
C ASP A 167 -19.38 -42.63 29.50
N ALA A 168 -19.68 -41.95 28.40
CA ALA A 168 -18.72 -41.03 27.76
C ALA A 168 -18.65 -39.71 28.53
N GLU A 169 -17.71 -39.61 29.47
CA GLU A 169 -17.37 -38.38 30.18
C GLU A 169 -17.08 -37.23 29.21
N GLN A 170 -17.99 -36.24 29.18
CA GLN A 170 -17.74 -34.93 28.58
C GLN A 170 -16.84 -34.15 29.53
N GLY A 171 -15.52 -34.34 29.44
CA GLY A 171 -14.62 -33.66 30.38
C GLY A 171 -13.14 -33.81 30.10
N ALA A 172 -12.65 -33.47 28.91
CA ALA A 172 -11.24 -33.16 28.71
C ALA A 172 -11.01 -32.48 27.34
N LEU A 173 -11.33 -31.20 27.23
CA LEU A 173 -10.82 -30.41 26.10
C LEU A 173 -10.42 -29.00 26.50
N PHE A 174 -10.09 -28.77 27.77
CA PHE A 174 -9.27 -27.64 28.21
C PHE A 174 -8.52 -28.05 29.48
N SER A 175 -7.28 -28.50 29.31
CA SER A 175 -6.24 -28.60 30.35
C SER A 175 -4.89 -28.43 29.68
#